data_AF-A0A9N8VB57-F1
#
_entry.id   AF-A0A9N8VB57-F1
#
_cell.length_a   1.000
_cell.length_b   1.000
_cell.length_c   1.000
_cell.angle_alpha   90.00
_cell.angle_beta   90.00
_cell.angle_gamma   90.00
#
_symmetry.space_group_name_H-M   'P 1'
#
loop_
_entity.id
_entity.type
_entity.pdbx_description
1 polymer ?
#
loop_
_entity_poly.entity_id
_entity_poly.type
_entity_poly.pdbx_seq_one_letter_code
_entity_poly.pdbx_strand_id
1 'polypeptide(L)'
;MPILTNVTDAEQSHKFAIWAGKWKLTPKDRIPDDDKLAVFGKKITNPICLAAGFDKNGEAIDALFDLGFGYVEIGSITPEPQPGNQKPRVFRLTHDKAIINRYGFNSDGHKMVEIRLRDRLRRFILHKTRLLQETFSLIKSSSLDDDPLLSDSLGINRSLKEGKLLAINLGKNKWSDPNSVDDYIKGIKRLGRYADILVINVSSPNTPGLRDLQRKEIFKKLLNEVVITRNELSNPRPALLVKIAPDLSDKELSDIADAVIESNIDGIIVSNTTISRPETLQSGGLINEIGGLSGPPLKPLALNTLEKMNKLTKGKITLIGCGGISNAKDVLEYAKAGATLVQLYTSLSYDGAGKVREIKDELIKELKDQKWNLEVARTKDDVTIDDFKQRIFQTENISNREYLLDMKPGLNTDV
;
A
#
# COMPACT_ATOMS: atom_id res chain seq x y z
N MET A 1 -13.55 2.74 -16.75
CA MET A 1 -14.17 3.85 -17.51
C MET A 1 -13.97 3.55 -19.00
N PRO A 2 -14.81 2.69 -19.60
CA PRO A 2 -14.58 2.20 -20.96
C PRO A 2 -14.53 3.30 -22.03
N ILE A 3 -15.26 4.41 -21.81
CA ILE A 3 -15.27 5.55 -22.75
C ILE A 3 -13.93 6.29 -22.71
N LEU A 4 -13.45 6.70 -21.52
CA LEU A 4 -12.17 7.41 -21.38
C LEU A 4 -10.98 6.62 -21.91
N THR A 5 -10.99 5.29 -21.75
CA THR A 5 -9.92 4.42 -22.27
C THR A 5 -9.84 4.41 -23.79
N ASN A 6 -10.94 4.76 -24.49
CA ASN A 6 -11.01 4.79 -25.94
C ASN A 6 -10.75 6.18 -26.53
N VAL A 7 -10.95 7.26 -25.76
CA VAL A 7 -10.87 8.65 -26.30
C VAL A 7 -9.70 9.49 -25.76
N THR A 8 -8.97 9.00 -24.75
CA THR A 8 -7.79 9.71 -24.19
C THR A 8 -6.61 8.77 -24.05
N ASP A 9 -5.38 9.30 -23.99
CA ASP A 9 -4.22 8.48 -23.67
C ASP A 9 -4.23 7.96 -22.22
N ALA A 10 -3.34 7.00 -21.94
CA ALA A 10 -3.29 6.33 -20.65
C ALA A 10 -2.90 7.26 -19.49
N GLU A 11 -2.04 8.26 -19.71
CA GLU A 11 -1.68 9.20 -18.65
C GLU A 11 -2.81 10.22 -18.39
N GLN A 12 -3.46 10.71 -19.45
CA GLN A 12 -4.58 11.66 -19.31
C GLN A 12 -5.79 11.04 -18.60
N SER A 13 -6.22 9.85 -19.02
CA SER A 13 -7.31 9.12 -18.35
C SER A 13 -7.03 8.88 -16.85
N HIS A 14 -5.79 8.53 -16.52
CA HIS A 14 -5.35 8.33 -15.14
C HIS A 14 -5.40 9.63 -14.32
N LYS A 15 -4.88 10.73 -14.88
CA LYS A 15 -4.95 12.05 -14.24
C LYS A 15 -6.39 12.51 -14.01
N PHE A 16 -7.28 12.26 -14.98
CA PHE A 16 -8.70 12.54 -14.81
C PHE A 16 -9.32 11.73 -13.67
N ALA A 17 -8.97 10.44 -13.54
CA ALA A 17 -9.46 9.62 -12.43
C ALA A 17 -9.01 10.16 -11.06
N ILE A 18 -7.75 10.58 -10.92
CA ILE A 18 -7.24 11.21 -9.69
C ILE A 18 -7.93 12.55 -9.44
N TRP A 19 -8.10 13.38 -10.46
CA TRP A 19 -8.83 14.65 -10.35
C TRP A 19 -10.28 14.43 -9.90
N ALA A 20 -11.00 13.49 -10.49
CA ALA A 20 -12.35 13.16 -10.10
C ALA A 20 -12.41 12.67 -8.64
N GLY A 21 -11.46 11.83 -8.22
CA GLY A 21 -11.34 11.39 -6.83
C GLY A 21 -11.06 12.53 -5.85
N LYS A 22 -10.12 13.41 -6.18
CA LYS A 22 -9.80 14.62 -5.39
C LYS A 22 -11.03 15.49 -5.13
N TRP A 23 -11.92 15.60 -6.11
CA TRP A 23 -13.17 16.35 -6.01
C TRP A 23 -14.38 15.52 -5.57
N LYS A 24 -14.16 14.27 -5.12
CA LYS A 24 -15.21 13.34 -4.63
C LYS A 24 -16.33 13.08 -5.66
N LEU A 25 -15.97 13.08 -6.94
CA LEU A 25 -16.86 12.75 -8.06
C LEU A 25 -16.86 11.25 -8.40
N THR A 26 -16.06 10.45 -7.68
CA THR A 26 -16.04 8.99 -7.82
C THR A 26 -17.18 8.33 -7.04
N PRO A 27 -17.66 7.15 -7.46
CA PRO A 27 -18.64 6.40 -6.68
C PRO A 27 -18.08 6.04 -5.30
N LYS A 28 -18.97 5.76 -4.35
CA LYS A 28 -18.64 5.26 -3.02
C LYS A 28 -19.28 3.90 -2.83
N ASP A 29 -18.49 2.91 -2.44
CA ASP A 29 -18.98 1.63 -1.93
C ASP A 29 -19.67 1.89 -0.58
N ARG A 30 -20.97 1.60 -0.54
CA ARG A 30 -21.81 1.77 0.65
C ARG A 30 -22.15 0.45 1.32
N ILE A 31 -21.73 -0.67 0.72
CA ILE A 31 -22.03 -2.00 1.24
C ILE A 31 -20.93 -2.35 2.25
N PRO A 32 -21.28 -2.66 3.52
CA PRO A 32 -20.32 -3.12 4.50
C PRO A 32 -19.52 -4.34 3.99
N ASP A 33 -18.28 -4.45 4.42
CA ASP A 33 -17.47 -5.64 4.14
C ASP A 33 -17.97 -6.81 4.98
N ASP A 34 -18.06 -8.00 4.38
CA ASP A 34 -18.43 -9.23 5.08
C ASP A 34 -17.30 -9.65 6.03
N ASP A 35 -17.65 -10.11 7.24
CA ASP A 35 -16.70 -10.57 8.25
C ASP A 35 -15.76 -11.69 7.76
N LYS A 36 -16.15 -12.45 6.72
CA LYS A 36 -15.30 -13.47 6.07
C LYS A 36 -14.07 -12.88 5.41
N LEU A 37 -14.12 -11.61 4.99
CA LEU A 37 -13.00 -10.92 4.36
C LEU A 37 -12.04 -10.30 5.36
N ALA A 38 -12.42 -10.23 6.64
CA ALA A 38 -11.64 -9.56 7.66
C ALA A 38 -10.23 -10.17 7.77
N VAL A 39 -9.24 -9.29 7.81
CA VAL A 39 -7.84 -9.62 8.03
C VAL A 39 -7.43 -9.09 9.40
N PHE A 40 -6.45 -9.75 10.02
CA PHE A 40 -5.85 -9.26 11.26
C PHE A 40 -6.82 -9.08 12.44
N GLY A 41 -7.83 -9.96 12.56
CA GLY A 41 -8.82 -9.86 13.64
C GLY A 41 -9.74 -8.64 13.48
N LYS A 42 -10.22 -8.39 12.25
CA LYS A 42 -11.08 -7.26 11.84
C LYS A 42 -10.43 -5.88 11.84
N LYS A 43 -9.13 -5.79 12.12
CA LYS A 43 -8.37 -4.53 12.01
C LYS A 43 -8.23 -4.05 10.56
N ILE A 44 -8.30 -4.96 9.59
CA ILE A 44 -8.58 -4.62 8.19
C ILE A 44 -9.84 -5.36 7.78
N THR A 45 -10.78 -4.65 7.17
CA THR A 45 -12.13 -5.14 6.84
C THR A 45 -12.16 -6.05 5.60
N ASN A 46 -11.18 -5.93 4.70
CA ASN A 46 -11.04 -6.81 3.53
C ASN A 46 -9.58 -6.88 3.03
N PRO A 47 -9.18 -7.92 2.27
CA PRO A 47 -7.78 -8.10 1.85
C PRO A 47 -7.41 -7.36 0.57
N ILE A 48 -8.36 -6.66 -0.05
CA ILE A 48 -8.18 -6.04 -1.36
C ILE A 48 -7.60 -4.64 -1.18
N CYS A 49 -6.42 -4.44 -1.76
CA CYS A 49 -5.55 -3.30 -1.53
C CYS A 49 -5.32 -2.53 -2.84
N LEU A 50 -5.00 -1.24 -2.77
CA LEU A 50 -4.50 -0.47 -3.91
C LEU A 50 -2.96 -0.49 -3.93
N ALA A 51 -2.36 -0.83 -5.07
CA ALA A 51 -0.91 -0.76 -5.25
C ALA A 51 -0.40 0.68 -5.42
N ALA A 52 0.86 0.91 -5.03
CA ALA A 52 1.59 2.14 -5.36
C ALA A 52 1.56 2.47 -6.87
N GLY A 53 1.67 3.76 -7.15
CA GLY A 53 1.76 4.34 -8.48
C GLY A 53 0.42 4.89 -8.98
N PHE A 54 -0.70 4.49 -8.38
CA PHE A 54 -2.02 5.00 -8.74
C PHE A 54 -2.19 6.44 -8.24
N ASP A 55 -2.17 6.68 -6.93
CA ASP A 55 -2.11 8.02 -6.35
C ASP A 55 -0.69 8.34 -5.88
N LYS A 56 0.16 8.78 -6.81
CA LYS A 56 1.58 9.07 -6.55
C LYS A 56 1.79 10.18 -5.51
N ASN A 57 0.83 11.08 -5.40
CA ASN A 57 1.00 12.37 -4.73
C ASN A 57 0.05 12.57 -3.53
N GLY A 58 -0.76 11.55 -3.19
CA GLY A 58 -1.71 11.59 -2.09
C GLY A 58 -2.87 12.56 -2.31
N GLU A 59 -3.34 12.72 -3.55
CA GLU A 59 -4.37 13.68 -3.91
C GLU A 59 -5.81 13.16 -3.73
N ALA A 60 -6.01 11.84 -3.78
CA ALA A 60 -7.32 11.21 -3.85
C ALA A 60 -7.51 10.08 -2.82
N ILE A 61 -6.72 10.07 -1.74
CA ILE A 61 -6.70 9.02 -0.70
C ILE A 61 -8.11 8.65 -0.21
N ASP A 62 -8.91 9.64 0.17
CA ASP A 62 -10.26 9.38 0.72
C ASP A 62 -11.20 8.76 -0.31
N ALA A 63 -11.14 9.23 -1.55
CA ALA A 63 -11.94 8.70 -2.64
C ALA A 63 -11.55 7.26 -2.96
N LEU A 64 -10.26 6.94 -2.88
CA LEU A 64 -9.77 5.57 -3.07
C LEU A 64 -10.28 4.64 -1.95
N PHE A 65 -10.24 5.07 -0.68
CA PHE A 65 -10.89 4.28 0.39
C PHE A 65 -12.39 4.14 0.17
N ASP A 66 -13.06 5.19 -0.31
CA ASP A 66 -14.48 5.15 -0.63
C ASP A 66 -14.80 4.17 -1.77
N LEU A 67 -13.84 3.74 -2.61
CA LEU A 67 -14.04 2.64 -3.57
C LEU A 67 -14.11 1.25 -2.92
N GLY A 68 -13.79 1.13 -1.62
CA GLY A 68 -13.93 -0.10 -0.85
C GLY A 68 -12.64 -0.86 -0.57
N PHE A 69 -11.47 -0.31 -0.90
CA PHE A 69 -10.16 -0.91 -0.56
C PHE A 69 -9.98 -1.05 0.95
N GLY A 70 -9.38 -2.14 1.42
CA GLY A 70 -8.93 -2.32 2.81
C GLY A 70 -7.66 -1.54 3.13
N TYR A 71 -6.84 -1.28 2.12
CA TYR A 71 -5.57 -0.57 2.24
C TYR A 71 -5.32 0.26 0.98
N VAL A 72 -4.71 1.43 1.13
CA VAL A 72 -4.32 2.31 0.01
C VAL A 72 -2.83 2.65 0.12
N GLU A 73 -2.06 2.37 -0.94
CA GLU A 73 -0.65 2.73 -1.04
C GLU A 73 -0.46 3.94 -1.98
N ILE A 74 -0.05 5.08 -1.43
CA ILE A 74 0.36 6.26 -2.22
C ILE A 74 1.84 6.19 -2.60
N GLY A 75 2.26 6.99 -3.58
CA GLY A 75 3.65 7.05 -4.04
C GLY A 75 3.93 6.21 -5.28
N SER A 76 5.18 5.88 -5.62
CA SER A 76 6.41 6.19 -4.89
C SER A 76 6.74 7.68 -4.84
N ILE A 77 7.05 8.18 -3.65
CA ILE A 77 7.39 9.58 -3.40
C ILE A 77 8.90 9.71 -3.22
N THR A 78 9.51 10.63 -3.95
CA THR A 78 10.95 10.94 -3.84
C THR A 78 11.17 12.13 -2.91
N PRO A 79 12.37 12.31 -2.32
CA PRO A 79 12.68 13.48 -1.50
C PRO A 79 12.38 14.81 -2.19
N GLU A 80 13.04 15.03 -3.32
CA GLU A 80 12.84 16.20 -4.15
C GLU A 80 11.78 15.95 -5.23
N PRO A 81 11.07 17.01 -5.69
CA PRO A 81 10.18 16.89 -6.83
C PRO A 81 10.93 16.45 -8.08
N GLN A 82 10.31 15.60 -8.89
CA GLN A 82 10.82 15.27 -10.22
C GLN A 82 9.68 14.96 -11.21
N PRO A 83 9.82 15.36 -12.48
CA PRO A 83 8.75 15.21 -13.48
C PRO A 83 8.58 13.76 -13.97
N GLY A 84 9.57 12.90 -13.72
CA GLY A 84 9.70 11.56 -14.30
C GLY A 84 10.30 11.57 -15.72
N ASN A 85 10.23 10.43 -16.41
CA ASN A 85 10.74 10.30 -17.78
C ASN A 85 9.84 11.00 -18.82
N GLN A 86 10.39 11.22 -20.02
CA GLN A 86 9.69 11.86 -21.14
C GLN A 86 8.45 11.08 -21.58
N LYS A 87 7.43 11.82 -22.06
CA LYS A 87 6.18 11.25 -22.59
C LYS A 87 6.29 10.96 -24.09
N PRO A 88 5.50 10.01 -24.63
CA PRO A 88 4.60 9.10 -23.93
C PRO A 88 5.37 8.05 -23.11
N ARG A 89 4.80 7.68 -21.96
CA ARG A 89 5.47 6.80 -20.96
C ARG A 89 4.55 5.78 -20.30
N VAL A 90 3.34 5.66 -20.79
CA VAL A 90 2.37 4.66 -20.36
C VAL A 90 1.54 4.26 -21.57
N PHE A 91 1.43 2.96 -21.80
CA PHE A 91 0.86 2.35 -22.99
C PHE A 91 -0.12 1.27 -22.55
N ARG A 92 -1.34 1.34 -23.06
CA ARG A 92 -2.35 0.29 -22.85
C ARG A 92 -2.20 -0.77 -23.93
N LEU A 93 -1.98 -2.00 -23.51
CA LEU A 93 -1.98 -3.19 -24.34
C LEU A 93 -3.38 -3.80 -24.22
N THR A 94 -4.31 -3.29 -25.03
CA THR A 94 -5.75 -3.57 -24.88
C THR A 94 -6.09 -5.05 -25.06
N HIS A 95 -5.47 -5.74 -26.02
CA HIS A 95 -5.70 -7.17 -26.25
C HIS A 95 -5.23 -8.03 -25.07
N ASP A 96 -4.20 -7.56 -24.37
CA ASP A 96 -3.57 -8.27 -23.25
C ASP A 96 -4.12 -7.85 -21.88
N LYS A 97 -5.02 -6.85 -21.85
CA LYS A 97 -5.45 -6.14 -20.63
C LYS A 97 -4.26 -5.71 -19.75
N ALA A 98 -3.19 -5.27 -20.40
CA ALA A 98 -1.89 -5.02 -19.78
C ALA A 98 -1.43 -3.57 -19.95
N ILE A 99 -0.50 -3.13 -19.12
CA ILE A 99 0.11 -1.80 -19.26
C ILE A 99 1.62 -1.95 -19.33
N ILE A 100 2.26 -1.25 -20.27
CA ILE A 100 3.69 -0.97 -20.22
C ILE A 100 3.85 0.48 -19.76
N ASN A 101 4.71 0.71 -18.76
CA ASN A 101 5.00 2.08 -18.31
C ASN A 101 6.49 2.29 -18.01
N ARG A 102 6.92 3.53 -18.24
CA ARG A 102 8.27 4.03 -17.97
C ARG A 102 8.26 5.35 -17.21
N TYR A 103 7.42 5.49 -16.18
CA TYR A 103 7.25 6.77 -15.46
C TYR A 103 8.53 7.34 -14.86
N GLY A 104 9.39 6.52 -14.24
CA GLY A 104 10.62 6.98 -13.56
C GLY A 104 10.34 7.88 -12.36
N PHE A 105 9.50 7.42 -11.42
CA PHE A 105 9.14 8.13 -10.18
C PHE A 105 8.81 9.63 -10.33
N ASN A 106 7.88 9.97 -11.23
CA ASN A 106 7.29 11.32 -11.19
C ASN A 106 6.61 11.57 -9.84
N SER A 107 7.01 12.64 -9.14
CA SER A 107 6.61 12.93 -7.76
C SER A 107 6.71 14.43 -7.47
N ASP A 108 5.82 14.94 -6.62
CA ASP A 108 5.87 16.33 -6.14
C ASP A 108 6.85 16.55 -4.97
N GLY A 109 7.57 15.51 -4.55
CA GLY A 109 8.51 15.57 -3.43
C GLY A 109 7.87 15.33 -2.05
N HIS A 110 8.68 14.93 -1.07
CA HIS A 110 8.20 14.63 0.29
C HIS A 110 7.48 15.83 0.93
N LYS A 111 8.03 17.05 0.75
CA LYS A 111 7.46 18.27 1.35
C LYS A 111 6.03 18.52 0.89
N MET A 112 5.73 18.37 -0.40
CA MET A 112 4.38 18.63 -0.91
C MET A 112 3.40 17.56 -0.45
N VAL A 113 3.80 16.28 -0.44
CA VAL A 113 2.93 15.20 0.03
C VAL A 113 2.67 15.31 1.53
N GLU A 114 3.69 15.65 2.33
CA GLU A 114 3.53 15.93 3.77
C GLU A 114 2.48 17.02 4.03
N ILE A 115 2.53 18.13 3.29
CA ILE A 115 1.54 19.22 3.41
C ILE A 115 0.12 18.69 3.17
N ARG A 116 -0.09 17.85 2.15
CA ARG A 116 -1.40 17.25 1.85
C ARG A 116 -1.86 16.30 2.94
N LEU A 117 -0.97 15.45 3.45
CA LEU A 117 -1.29 14.49 4.52
C LEU A 117 -1.64 15.21 5.82
N ARG A 118 -0.89 16.26 6.16
CA ARG A 118 -1.18 17.11 7.33
C ARG A 118 -2.51 17.84 7.19
N ASP A 119 -2.79 18.44 6.04
CA ASP A 119 -4.08 19.09 5.77
C ASP A 119 -5.25 18.09 5.85
N ARG A 120 -5.08 16.88 5.31
CA ARG A 120 -6.06 15.80 5.41
C ARG A 120 -6.34 15.41 6.86
N LEU A 121 -5.30 15.21 7.66
CA LEU A 121 -5.42 14.89 9.09
C LEU A 121 -6.13 16.01 9.87
N ARG A 122 -5.73 17.27 9.64
CA ARG A 122 -6.37 18.43 10.28
C ARG A 122 -7.86 18.53 9.97
N ARG A 123 -8.24 18.39 8.70
CA ARG A 123 -9.65 18.42 8.30
C ARG A 123 -10.45 17.33 8.97
N PHE A 124 -9.89 16.14 9.13
CA PHE A 124 -10.52 15.05 9.86
C PHE A 124 -10.69 15.36 11.34
N ILE A 125 -9.61 15.81 12.00
CA ILE A 125 -9.63 16.19 13.41
C ILE A 125 -10.68 17.28 13.65
N LEU A 126 -10.64 18.39 12.91
CA LEU A 126 -11.60 19.49 13.03
C LEU A 126 -13.05 19.06 12.80
N HIS A 127 -13.27 18.14 11.86
CA HIS A 127 -14.60 17.59 11.62
C HIS A 127 -15.08 16.72 12.80
N LYS A 128 -14.21 15.88 13.35
CA LYS A 128 -14.50 15.05 14.54
C LYS A 128 -14.70 15.86 15.80
N THR A 129 -13.93 16.92 16.02
CA THR A 129 -14.00 17.75 17.23
C THR A 129 -15.14 18.76 17.20
N ARG A 130 -15.61 19.19 16.02
CA ARG A 130 -16.89 19.91 15.92
C ARG A 130 -18.07 19.05 16.44
N LEU A 131 -17.93 17.72 16.44
CA LEU A 131 -18.91 16.80 17.01
C LEU A 131 -18.70 16.55 18.51
N LEU A 132 -17.57 16.97 19.09
CA LEU A 132 -17.17 16.70 20.48
C LEU A 132 -16.62 17.99 21.14
N GLN A 133 -17.46 18.72 21.87
CA GLN A 133 -17.13 20.03 22.49
C GLN A 133 -15.84 20.03 23.34
N GLU A 134 -15.54 18.91 24.01
CA GLU A 134 -14.38 18.77 24.91
C GLU A 134 -13.04 18.72 24.16
N THR A 135 -13.02 18.32 22.89
CA THR A 135 -11.78 18.15 22.11
C THR A 135 -11.29 19.46 21.47
N PHE A 136 -12.14 20.48 21.45
CA PHE A 136 -11.84 21.77 20.81
C PHE A 136 -10.79 22.58 21.59
N SER A 137 -10.74 22.45 22.92
CA SER A 137 -9.76 23.12 23.78
C SER A 137 -8.33 22.57 23.58
N LEU A 138 -8.18 21.26 23.43
CA LEU A 138 -6.90 20.56 23.19
C LEU A 138 -6.24 20.98 21.87
N ILE A 139 -7.02 21.12 20.80
CA ILE A 139 -6.52 21.56 19.48
C ILE A 139 -6.07 23.02 19.51
N LYS A 140 -6.75 23.87 20.28
CA LYS A 140 -6.44 25.30 20.37
C LYS A 140 -5.12 25.55 21.11
N SER A 141 -4.69 24.61 21.94
CA SER A 141 -3.42 24.66 22.69
C SER A 141 -2.25 23.95 22.02
N SER A 142 -2.48 23.03 21.08
CA SER A 142 -1.39 22.30 20.38
C SER A 142 -0.80 23.15 19.26
N SER A 143 0.54 23.12 19.09
CA SER A 143 1.17 23.79 17.97
C SER A 143 0.86 23.07 16.66
N LEU A 144 0.95 23.78 15.53
CA LEU A 144 0.69 23.22 14.20
C LEU A 144 1.62 22.05 13.82
N ASP A 145 2.72 21.83 14.56
CA ASP A 145 3.65 20.73 14.33
C ASP A 145 3.30 19.46 15.13
N ASP A 146 2.30 19.53 16.02
CA ASP A 146 1.90 18.46 16.94
C ASP A 146 0.72 17.61 16.45
N ASP A 147 0.10 17.89 15.29
CA ASP A 147 -1.11 17.17 14.83
C ASP A 147 -0.94 15.63 14.79
N PRO A 148 0.21 15.07 14.36
CA PRO A 148 0.43 13.62 14.40
C PRO A 148 0.51 13.07 15.83
N LEU A 149 1.09 13.83 16.77
CA LEU A 149 1.13 13.46 18.19
C LEU A 149 -0.27 13.49 18.82
N LEU A 150 -1.12 14.43 18.37
CA LEU A 150 -2.53 14.47 18.75
C LEU A 150 -3.29 13.27 18.15
N SER A 151 -3.03 12.90 16.89
CA SER A 151 -3.58 11.69 16.27
C SER A 151 -3.22 10.43 17.06
N ASP A 152 -1.98 10.35 17.55
CA ASP A 152 -1.48 9.24 18.38
C ASP A 152 -2.18 9.19 19.73
N SER A 153 -2.32 10.34 20.38
CA SER A 153 -3.02 10.46 21.66
C SER A 153 -4.49 10.05 21.56
N LEU A 154 -5.10 10.27 20.40
CA LEU A 154 -6.50 9.93 20.09
C LEU A 154 -6.67 8.51 19.50
N GLY A 155 -5.58 7.75 19.31
CA GLY A 155 -5.64 6.41 18.69
C GLY A 155 -6.16 6.41 17.25
N ILE A 156 -6.03 7.54 16.54
CA ILE A 156 -6.50 7.68 15.16
C ILE A 156 -5.45 7.08 14.22
N ASN A 157 -5.87 6.06 13.47
CA ASN A 157 -5.03 5.45 12.44
C ASN A 157 -4.79 6.43 11.27
N ARG A 158 -3.72 6.22 10.50
CA ARG A 158 -3.32 7.17 9.44
C ARG A 158 -4.23 7.13 8.21
N SER A 159 -4.98 6.04 8.03
CA SER A 159 -6.06 5.99 7.02
C SER A 159 -7.24 6.89 7.35
N LEU A 160 -7.42 7.34 8.61
CA LEU A 160 -8.57 8.12 9.08
C LEU A 160 -9.92 7.41 8.84
N LYS A 161 -9.89 6.10 8.58
CA LYS A 161 -11.03 5.25 8.25
C LYS A 161 -10.89 3.97 9.07
N GLU A 162 -11.91 3.67 9.86
CA GLU A 162 -11.91 2.46 10.69
C GLU A 162 -11.74 1.20 9.83
N GLY A 163 -10.92 0.27 10.30
CA GLY A 163 -10.71 -1.00 9.62
C GLY A 163 -9.97 -0.88 8.28
N LYS A 164 -9.24 0.21 8.05
CA LYS A 164 -8.47 0.50 6.82
C LYS A 164 -7.05 0.98 7.14
N LEU A 165 -6.08 0.77 6.26
CA LEU A 165 -4.69 1.23 6.43
C LEU A 165 -4.20 2.14 5.30
N LEU A 166 -3.40 3.15 5.63
CA LEU A 166 -2.69 4.00 4.68
C LEU A 166 -1.21 3.62 4.62
N ALA A 167 -0.73 3.32 3.42
CA ALA A 167 0.69 3.12 3.16
C ALA A 167 1.29 4.25 2.33
N ILE A 168 2.56 4.53 2.62
CA ILE A 168 3.36 5.49 1.88
C ILE A 168 4.56 4.76 1.27
N ASN A 169 4.59 4.70 -0.05
CA ASN A 169 5.70 4.13 -0.80
C ASN A 169 6.78 5.18 -1.05
N LEU A 170 8.01 4.88 -0.65
CA LEU A 170 9.18 5.74 -0.78
C LEU A 170 10.03 5.28 -1.95
N GLY A 171 10.44 6.25 -2.78
CA GLY A 171 11.36 6.07 -3.88
C GLY A 171 12.58 6.97 -3.75
N LYS A 172 13.55 6.73 -4.62
CA LYS A 172 14.81 7.48 -4.72
C LYS A 172 14.75 8.49 -5.86
N ASN A 173 15.32 9.69 -5.68
CA ASN A 173 15.45 10.64 -6.79
C ASN A 173 16.41 10.11 -7.86
N LYS A 174 16.14 10.41 -9.14
CA LYS A 174 16.95 9.93 -10.28
C LYS A 174 18.43 10.36 -10.20
N TRP A 175 18.70 11.51 -9.60
CA TRP A 175 20.01 12.17 -9.56
C TRP A 175 20.81 11.85 -8.30
N SER A 176 20.19 11.17 -7.33
CA SER A 176 20.88 10.75 -6.11
C SER A 176 21.86 9.63 -6.42
N ASP A 177 22.97 9.55 -5.67
CA ASP A 177 23.97 8.49 -5.80
C ASP A 177 23.29 7.10 -5.81
N PRO A 178 23.44 6.28 -6.87
CA PRO A 178 22.79 4.97 -7.01
C PRO A 178 22.93 4.04 -5.80
N ASN A 179 24.05 4.12 -5.06
CA ASN A 179 24.32 3.26 -3.91
C ASN A 179 23.90 3.89 -2.56
N SER A 180 23.48 5.16 -2.56
CA SER A 180 23.02 5.86 -1.35
C SER A 180 21.60 5.45 -0.95
N VAL A 181 21.43 5.24 0.35
CA VAL A 181 20.17 4.91 1.02
C VAL A 181 19.46 6.16 1.58
N ASP A 182 20.09 7.33 1.49
CA ASP A 182 19.68 8.55 2.20
C ASP A 182 18.28 9.02 1.84
N ASP A 183 17.85 8.80 0.60
CA ASP A 183 16.53 9.19 0.13
C ASP A 183 15.42 8.44 0.88
N TYR A 184 15.65 7.16 1.21
CA TYR A 184 14.73 6.39 2.03
C TYR A 184 14.74 6.86 3.47
N ILE A 185 15.92 7.13 4.05
CA ILE A 185 16.06 7.68 5.40
C ILE A 185 15.31 9.00 5.53
N LYS A 186 15.50 9.93 4.58
CA LYS A 186 14.76 11.21 4.51
C LYS A 186 13.25 10.98 4.46
N GLY A 187 12.80 10.02 3.66
CA GLY A 187 11.39 9.67 3.54
C GLY A 187 10.79 9.13 4.82
N ILE A 188 11.49 8.24 5.52
CA ILE A 188 11.05 7.68 6.81
C ILE A 188 10.93 8.80 7.85
N LYS A 189 11.97 9.63 7.99
CA LYS A 189 11.98 10.74 8.96
C LYS A 189 10.86 11.76 8.71
N ARG A 190 10.55 12.04 7.45
CA ARG A 190 9.59 13.07 7.07
C ARG A 190 8.14 12.58 6.99
N LEU A 191 7.92 11.41 6.40
CA LEU A 191 6.58 10.90 6.09
C LEU A 191 6.12 9.78 7.03
N GLY A 192 7.03 9.17 7.80
CA GLY A 192 6.71 8.01 8.64
C GLY A 192 5.59 8.23 9.64
N ARG A 193 5.50 9.43 10.22
CA ARG A 193 4.42 9.80 11.15
C ARG A 193 3.03 9.88 10.51
N TYR A 194 2.92 9.82 9.18
CA TYR A 194 1.64 9.87 8.44
C TYR A 194 1.30 8.53 7.77
N ALA A 195 2.05 7.48 8.05
CA ALA A 195 1.85 6.16 7.48
C ALA A 195 1.45 5.15 8.57
N ASP A 196 0.54 4.24 8.27
CA ASP A 196 0.43 2.99 9.03
C ASP A 196 1.51 2.00 8.54
N ILE A 197 1.86 2.09 7.25
CA ILE A 197 2.86 1.25 6.58
C ILE A 197 3.78 2.12 5.71
N LEU A 198 5.09 1.99 5.88
CA LEU A 198 6.09 2.49 4.95
C LEU A 198 6.56 1.38 4.01
N VAL A 199 6.72 1.71 2.72
CA VAL A 199 7.21 0.76 1.72
C VAL A 199 8.48 1.30 1.08
N ILE A 200 9.56 0.52 1.13
CA ILE A 200 10.84 0.81 0.45
C ILE A 200 10.80 0.21 -0.95
N ASN A 201 10.78 1.04 -2.00
CA ASN A 201 10.69 0.59 -3.38
C ASN A 201 12.04 0.54 -4.09
N VAL A 202 12.61 -0.67 -4.16
CA VAL A 202 13.88 -0.97 -4.84
C VAL A 202 13.69 -1.65 -6.20
N SER A 203 12.46 -1.75 -6.71
CA SER A 203 12.12 -2.70 -7.77
C SER A 203 11.63 -2.08 -9.08
N SER A 204 11.54 -0.75 -9.16
CA SER A 204 11.14 -0.08 -10.40
C SER A 204 12.16 -0.34 -11.52
N PRO A 205 11.75 -0.81 -12.72
CA PRO A 205 12.66 -0.93 -13.86
C PRO A 205 12.95 0.41 -14.55
N ASN A 206 12.30 1.49 -14.10
CA ASN A 206 12.24 2.77 -14.82
C ASN A 206 13.18 3.84 -14.25
N THR A 207 13.88 3.50 -13.18
CA THR A 207 14.92 4.31 -12.54
C THR A 207 16.24 3.55 -12.71
N PRO A 208 17.18 4.04 -13.54
CA PRO A 208 18.43 3.35 -13.82
C PRO A 208 19.18 2.96 -12.54
N GLY A 209 19.71 1.73 -12.49
CA GLY A 209 20.46 1.21 -11.34
C GLY A 209 19.65 0.92 -10.07
N LEU A 210 18.34 1.23 -10.03
CA LEU A 210 17.56 1.04 -8.79
C LEU A 210 17.48 -0.43 -8.36
N ARG A 211 17.31 -1.34 -9.33
CA ARG A 211 17.22 -2.79 -9.04
C ARG A 211 18.52 -3.37 -8.51
N ASP A 212 19.66 -2.71 -8.74
CA ASP A 212 20.95 -3.12 -8.20
C ASP A 212 21.03 -3.00 -6.67
N LEU A 213 20.14 -2.21 -6.06
CA LEU A 213 19.97 -2.15 -4.60
C LEU A 213 19.52 -3.49 -4.00
N GLN A 214 19.00 -4.42 -4.81
CA GLN A 214 18.59 -5.76 -4.36
C GLN A 214 19.76 -6.75 -4.27
N ARG A 215 20.99 -6.35 -4.64
CA ARG A 215 22.19 -7.19 -4.46
C ARG A 215 22.53 -7.31 -2.97
N LYS A 216 22.83 -8.55 -2.53
CA LYS A 216 22.95 -8.97 -1.12
C LYS A 216 23.49 -7.91 -0.14
N GLU A 217 24.75 -7.48 -0.30
CA GLU A 217 25.39 -6.58 0.66
C GLU A 217 24.78 -5.17 0.71
N ILE A 218 24.44 -4.61 -0.46
CA ILE A 218 23.82 -3.29 -0.56
C ILE A 218 22.39 -3.35 0.01
N PHE A 219 21.67 -4.42 -0.30
CA PHE A 219 20.32 -4.64 0.19
C PHE A 219 20.28 -4.76 1.71
N LYS A 220 21.15 -5.60 2.28
CA LYS A 220 21.26 -5.77 3.74
C LYS A 220 21.60 -4.44 4.44
N LYS A 221 22.57 -3.68 3.90
CA LYS A 221 22.87 -2.33 4.41
C LYS A 221 21.65 -1.42 4.36
N LEU A 222 20.96 -1.37 3.22
CA LEU A 222 19.74 -0.57 3.08
C LEU A 222 18.69 -0.96 4.13
N LEU A 223 18.37 -2.25 4.27
CA LEU A 223 17.35 -2.73 5.19
C LEU A 223 17.68 -2.39 6.65
N ASN A 224 18.94 -2.56 7.07
CA ASN A 224 19.38 -2.19 8.42
C ASN A 224 19.18 -0.70 8.69
N GLU A 225 19.64 0.17 7.78
CA GLU A 225 19.53 1.63 7.94
C GLU A 225 18.08 2.11 8.00
N VAL A 226 17.19 1.56 7.18
CA VAL A 226 15.76 1.94 7.20
C VAL A 226 15.05 1.44 8.45
N VAL A 227 15.42 0.25 8.98
CA VAL A 227 14.83 -0.27 10.22
C VAL A 227 15.31 0.54 11.42
N ILE A 228 16.61 0.86 11.50
CA ILE A 228 17.16 1.76 12.52
C ILE A 228 16.42 3.10 12.48
N THR A 229 16.34 3.72 11.30
CA THR A 229 15.68 5.01 11.13
C THR A 229 14.19 4.95 11.51
N ARG A 230 13.47 3.89 11.12
CA ARG A 230 12.06 3.71 11.50
C ARG A 230 11.92 3.60 13.02
N ASN A 231 12.84 2.93 13.69
CA ASN A 231 12.81 2.74 15.15
C ASN A 231 13.14 4.01 15.94
N GLU A 232 13.70 5.05 15.30
CA GLU A 232 13.84 6.40 15.88
C GLU A 232 12.51 7.16 15.94
N LEU A 233 11.47 6.72 15.21
CA LEU A 233 10.16 7.37 15.21
C LEU A 233 9.39 7.08 16.50
N SER A 234 8.55 8.03 16.92
CA SER A 234 7.63 7.85 18.04
C SER A 234 6.59 6.77 17.73
N ASN A 235 6.16 6.06 18.77
CA ASN A 235 5.06 5.11 18.69
C ASN A 235 3.71 5.83 18.49
N PRO A 236 2.77 5.29 17.69
CA PRO A 236 2.91 4.18 16.73
C PRO A 236 3.91 4.44 15.62
N ARG A 237 4.88 3.53 15.51
CA ARG A 237 5.79 3.45 14.37
C ARG A 237 5.12 2.67 13.24
N PRO A 238 5.26 3.11 11.97
CA PRO A 238 4.71 2.38 10.84
C PRO A 238 5.40 1.02 10.69
N ALA A 239 4.67 0.00 10.21
CA ALA A 239 5.31 -1.20 9.71
C ALA A 239 6.15 -0.88 8.46
N LEU A 240 7.23 -1.60 8.26
CA LEU A 240 8.20 -1.35 7.20
C LEU A 240 8.26 -2.54 6.25
N LEU A 241 7.89 -2.31 5.00
CA LEU A 241 7.84 -3.30 3.94
C LEU A 241 8.87 -2.97 2.86
N VAL A 242 9.26 -3.98 2.10
CA VAL A 242 10.05 -3.82 0.88
C VAL A 242 9.29 -4.35 -0.32
N LYS A 243 9.34 -3.62 -1.45
CA LYS A 243 8.70 -4.06 -2.71
C LYS A 243 9.76 -4.55 -3.68
N ILE A 244 9.68 -5.81 -4.08
CA ILE A 244 10.70 -6.49 -4.90
C ILE A 244 10.26 -6.69 -6.35
N ALA A 245 11.22 -6.91 -7.24
CA ALA A 245 10.95 -7.18 -8.65
C ALA A 245 10.56 -8.65 -8.85
N PRO A 246 9.79 -8.98 -9.89
CA PRO A 246 9.50 -10.36 -10.25
C PRO A 246 10.64 -11.02 -11.05
N ASP A 247 11.51 -10.20 -11.66
CA ASP A 247 12.61 -10.63 -12.54
C ASP A 247 13.89 -10.94 -11.72
N LEU A 248 13.83 -11.94 -10.85
CA LEU A 248 14.93 -12.32 -9.95
C LEU A 248 15.21 -13.83 -10.05
N SER A 249 16.48 -14.20 -9.97
CA SER A 249 16.92 -15.59 -9.88
C SER A 249 16.64 -16.20 -8.50
N ASP A 250 16.67 -17.53 -8.40
CA ASP A 250 16.45 -18.24 -7.13
C ASP A 250 17.48 -17.87 -6.05
N LYS A 251 18.73 -17.62 -6.47
CA LYS A 251 19.78 -17.15 -5.57
C LYS A 251 19.48 -15.76 -5.04
N GLU A 252 19.08 -14.83 -5.91
CA GLU A 252 18.70 -13.47 -5.50
C GLU A 252 17.49 -13.47 -4.57
N LEU A 253 16.48 -14.31 -4.82
CA LEU A 253 15.32 -14.46 -3.92
C LEU A 253 15.74 -15.01 -2.56
N SER A 254 16.65 -15.99 -2.52
CA SER A 254 17.21 -16.50 -1.26
C SER A 254 17.95 -15.40 -0.49
N ASP A 255 18.83 -14.66 -1.16
CA ASP A 255 19.59 -13.56 -0.54
C ASP A 255 18.67 -12.45 0.01
N ILE A 256 17.59 -12.12 -0.72
CA ILE A 256 16.56 -11.16 -0.27
C ILE A 256 15.81 -11.68 0.95
N ALA A 257 15.40 -12.96 0.94
CA ALA A 257 14.68 -13.56 2.06
C ALA A 257 15.52 -13.56 3.35
N ASP A 258 16.80 -13.95 3.25
CA ASP A 258 17.74 -13.93 4.37
C ASP A 258 17.91 -12.49 4.90
N ALA A 259 18.17 -11.52 4.01
CA ALA A 259 18.37 -10.12 4.40
C ALA A 259 17.13 -9.52 5.08
N VAL A 260 15.92 -9.82 4.58
CA VAL A 260 14.65 -9.33 5.15
C VAL A 260 14.42 -9.91 6.54
N ILE A 261 14.65 -11.21 6.74
CA ILE A 261 14.53 -11.87 8.05
C ILE A 261 15.54 -11.30 9.03
N GLU A 262 16.82 -11.24 8.65
CA GLU A 262 17.90 -10.78 9.53
C GLU A 262 17.73 -9.31 9.96
N SER A 263 17.20 -8.47 9.06
CA SER A 263 17.03 -7.04 9.32
C SER A 263 15.74 -6.70 10.08
N ASN A 264 14.87 -7.69 10.37
CA ASN A 264 13.55 -7.49 10.99
C ASN A 264 12.61 -6.56 10.19
N ILE A 265 12.61 -6.70 8.86
CA ILE A 265 11.59 -6.09 7.99
C ILE A 265 10.25 -6.81 8.21
N ASP A 266 9.16 -6.04 8.19
CA ASP A 266 7.85 -6.51 8.63
C ASP A 266 7.11 -7.28 7.52
N GLY A 267 7.37 -6.95 6.25
CA GLY A 267 6.73 -7.62 5.13
C GLY A 267 7.37 -7.36 3.77
N ILE A 268 6.92 -8.12 2.76
CA ILE A 268 7.37 -7.99 1.38
C ILE A 268 6.16 -7.87 0.45
N ILE A 269 6.22 -6.92 -0.48
CA ILE A 269 5.27 -6.82 -1.59
C ILE A 269 5.87 -7.53 -2.82
N VAL A 270 5.19 -8.57 -3.29
CA VAL A 270 5.55 -9.38 -4.45
C VAL A 270 4.42 -9.27 -5.49
N SER A 271 4.55 -8.47 -6.54
CA SER A 271 5.76 -7.86 -7.06
C SER A 271 5.52 -6.51 -7.75
N ASN A 272 6.61 -5.88 -8.19
CA ASN A 272 6.57 -4.77 -9.13
C ASN A 272 6.37 -5.26 -10.58
N THR A 273 6.37 -4.36 -11.55
CA THR A 273 6.25 -4.70 -12.98
C THR A 273 7.44 -5.52 -13.49
N THR A 274 7.22 -6.35 -14.51
CA THR A 274 8.28 -7.16 -15.17
C THR A 274 8.88 -6.47 -16.37
N ILE A 275 10.17 -6.70 -16.65
CA ILE A 275 10.79 -6.32 -17.94
C ILE A 275 10.61 -7.39 -19.01
N SER A 276 10.21 -8.60 -18.63
CA SER A 276 9.95 -9.70 -19.54
C SER A 276 8.79 -9.38 -20.49
N ARG A 277 8.82 -9.98 -21.68
CA ARG A 277 7.79 -9.88 -22.71
C ARG A 277 7.39 -11.28 -23.14
N PRO A 278 6.35 -11.88 -22.53
CA PRO A 278 5.87 -13.19 -22.93
C PRO A 278 5.48 -13.21 -24.42
N GLU A 279 5.78 -14.30 -25.12
CA GLU A 279 5.42 -14.49 -26.53
C GLU A 279 3.89 -14.52 -26.76
N THR A 280 3.12 -14.71 -25.69
CA THR A 280 1.65 -14.70 -25.72
C THR A 280 1.03 -13.31 -25.88
N LEU A 281 1.83 -12.24 -25.85
CA LEU A 281 1.32 -10.87 -26.00
C LEU A 281 0.82 -10.59 -27.43
N GLN A 282 -0.29 -9.86 -27.53
CA GLN A 282 -1.03 -9.67 -28.79
C GLN A 282 -1.15 -8.21 -29.23
N SER A 283 -0.78 -7.23 -28.40
CA SER A 283 -0.96 -5.79 -28.69
C SER A 283 0.07 -5.19 -29.68
N GLY A 284 0.53 -5.99 -30.66
CA GLY A 284 1.35 -5.53 -31.79
C GLY A 284 2.62 -4.77 -31.39
N GLY A 285 2.92 -3.66 -32.08
CA GLY A 285 4.15 -2.89 -31.88
C GLY A 285 4.34 -2.32 -30.46
N LEU A 286 3.25 -2.13 -29.70
CA LEU A 286 3.32 -1.63 -28.31
C LEU A 286 4.04 -2.60 -27.37
N ILE A 287 4.12 -3.89 -27.71
CA ILE A 287 4.83 -4.91 -26.92
C ILE A 287 6.32 -4.54 -26.74
N ASN A 288 6.89 -3.88 -27.75
CA ASN A 288 8.31 -3.49 -27.79
C ASN A 288 8.61 -2.19 -27.03
N GLU A 289 7.59 -1.55 -26.44
CA GLU A 289 7.81 -0.35 -25.64
C GLU A 289 8.70 -0.64 -24.42
N ILE A 290 9.66 0.25 -24.18
CA ILE A 290 10.56 0.16 -23.02
C ILE A 290 9.77 0.46 -21.74
N GLY A 291 10.04 -0.31 -20.70
CA GLY A 291 9.51 -0.12 -19.35
C GLY A 291 8.98 -1.41 -18.73
N GLY A 292 8.29 -1.26 -17.62
CA GLY A 292 7.69 -2.36 -16.89
C GLY A 292 6.31 -2.74 -17.42
N LEU A 293 6.12 -4.03 -17.72
CA LEU A 293 4.85 -4.67 -18.05
C LEU A 293 4.08 -5.06 -16.77
N SER A 294 2.78 -4.78 -16.76
CA SER A 294 1.83 -5.13 -15.69
C SER A 294 0.54 -5.69 -16.28
N GLY A 295 -0.35 -6.21 -15.43
CA GLY A 295 -1.60 -6.84 -15.85
C GLY A 295 -1.50 -8.37 -15.91
N PRO A 296 -2.49 -9.06 -16.50
CA PRO A 296 -2.56 -10.51 -16.53
C PRO A 296 -1.28 -11.22 -17.01
N PRO A 297 -0.55 -10.72 -18.03
CA PRO A 297 0.70 -11.36 -18.47
C PRO A 297 1.81 -11.45 -17.39
N LEU A 298 1.77 -10.58 -16.37
CA LEU A 298 2.72 -10.61 -15.24
C LEU A 298 2.34 -11.67 -14.19
N LYS A 299 1.07 -12.09 -14.11
CA LYS A 299 0.54 -12.94 -13.03
C LYS A 299 1.34 -14.23 -12.83
N PRO A 300 1.69 -15.02 -13.87
CA PRO A 300 2.42 -16.28 -13.67
C PRO A 300 3.79 -16.07 -13.01
N LEU A 301 4.51 -15.03 -13.42
CA LEU A 301 5.82 -14.71 -12.86
C LEU A 301 5.67 -14.23 -11.41
N ALA A 302 4.73 -13.32 -11.15
CA ALA A 302 4.48 -12.80 -9.81
C ALA A 302 4.03 -13.87 -8.80
N LEU A 303 3.17 -14.82 -9.21
CA LEU A 303 2.77 -15.97 -8.38
C LEU A 303 3.97 -16.88 -8.07
N ASN A 304 4.77 -17.23 -9.07
CA ASN A 304 5.96 -18.05 -8.87
C ASN A 304 6.97 -17.38 -7.93
N THR A 305 7.21 -16.07 -8.07
CA THR A 305 8.05 -15.31 -7.13
C THR A 305 7.47 -15.35 -5.71
N LEU A 306 6.15 -15.16 -5.57
CA LEU A 306 5.48 -15.15 -4.28
C LEU A 306 5.58 -16.52 -3.58
N GLU A 307 5.31 -17.61 -4.29
CA GLU A 307 5.42 -18.98 -3.75
C GLU A 307 6.84 -19.29 -3.27
N LYS A 308 7.86 -18.89 -4.05
CA LYS A 308 9.26 -19.04 -3.67
C LYS A 308 9.58 -18.23 -2.42
N MET A 309 9.15 -16.97 -2.37
CA MET A 309 9.35 -16.11 -1.19
C MET A 309 8.64 -16.66 0.05
N ASN A 310 7.44 -17.22 -0.09
CA ASN A 310 6.74 -17.87 1.01
C ASN A 310 7.55 -19.05 1.58
N LYS A 311 8.08 -19.92 0.71
CA LYS A 311 8.94 -21.05 1.11
C LYS A 311 10.24 -20.59 1.77
N LEU A 312 10.92 -19.60 1.15
CA LEU A 312 12.20 -19.08 1.64
C LEU A 312 12.06 -18.35 2.97
N THR A 313 10.97 -17.59 3.14
CA THR A 313 10.70 -16.87 4.39
C THR A 313 10.11 -17.76 5.48
N LYS A 314 9.65 -18.98 5.13
CA LYS A 314 9.11 -19.98 6.07
C LYS A 314 7.99 -19.41 6.94
N GLY A 315 7.10 -18.60 6.35
CA GLY A 315 6.02 -17.93 7.07
C GLY A 315 6.46 -16.78 7.98
N LYS A 316 7.77 -16.50 8.13
CA LYS A 316 8.28 -15.47 9.04
C LYS A 316 8.03 -14.03 8.60
N ILE A 317 7.54 -13.82 7.39
CA ILE A 317 7.41 -12.49 6.80
C ILE A 317 6.02 -12.35 6.19
N THR A 318 5.32 -11.26 6.49
CA THR A 318 4.02 -11.01 5.87
C THR A 318 4.19 -10.72 4.38
N LEU A 319 3.51 -11.46 3.52
CA LEU A 319 3.58 -11.28 2.08
C LEU A 319 2.32 -10.60 1.53
N ILE A 320 2.52 -9.63 0.65
CA ILE A 320 1.45 -8.94 -0.09
C ILE A 320 1.61 -9.24 -1.57
N GLY A 321 0.59 -9.86 -2.17
CA GLY A 321 0.54 -10.20 -3.59
C GLY A 321 0.21 -8.99 -4.47
N CYS A 322 0.88 -8.83 -5.61
CA CYS A 322 0.65 -7.75 -6.56
C CYS A 322 1.08 -8.18 -7.98
N GLY A 323 0.14 -8.23 -8.92
CA GLY A 323 0.44 -8.52 -10.33
C GLY A 323 -0.68 -9.26 -11.07
N GLY A 324 -1.38 -8.57 -11.98
CA GLY A 324 -2.35 -9.22 -12.85
C GLY A 324 -3.60 -9.77 -12.17
N ILE A 325 -3.96 -9.24 -10.99
CA ILE A 325 -5.15 -9.62 -10.24
C ILE A 325 -6.36 -8.84 -10.78
N SER A 326 -7.39 -9.57 -11.20
CA SER A 326 -8.55 -9.02 -11.91
C SER A 326 -9.91 -9.56 -11.45
N ASN A 327 -9.93 -10.66 -10.71
CA ASN A 327 -11.15 -11.33 -10.21
C ASN A 327 -10.86 -12.09 -8.90
N ALA A 328 -11.89 -12.64 -8.25
CA ALA A 328 -11.71 -13.37 -6.99
C ALA A 328 -10.86 -14.65 -7.10
N LYS A 329 -10.86 -15.34 -8.24
CA LYS A 329 -10.04 -16.55 -8.42
C LYS A 329 -8.56 -16.21 -8.39
N ASP A 330 -8.17 -15.11 -9.04
CA ASP A 330 -6.81 -14.58 -8.97
C ASP A 330 -6.42 -14.29 -7.51
N VAL A 331 -7.32 -13.66 -6.75
CA VAL A 331 -7.10 -13.35 -5.32
C VAL A 331 -6.84 -14.64 -4.52
N LEU A 332 -7.63 -15.69 -4.75
CA LEU A 332 -7.47 -16.98 -4.08
C LEU A 332 -6.18 -17.72 -4.50
N GLU A 333 -5.74 -17.59 -5.75
CA GLU A 333 -4.44 -18.11 -6.19
C GLU A 333 -3.28 -17.44 -5.44
N TYR A 334 -3.32 -16.11 -5.31
CA TYR A 334 -2.34 -15.36 -4.53
C TYR A 334 -2.36 -15.75 -3.04
N ALA A 335 -3.55 -15.96 -2.47
CA ALA A 335 -3.68 -16.42 -1.09
C ALA A 335 -3.04 -17.80 -0.90
N LYS A 336 -3.34 -18.76 -1.79
CA LYS A 336 -2.72 -20.10 -1.78
C LYS A 336 -1.19 -20.06 -1.95
N ALA A 337 -0.68 -19.07 -2.69
CA ALA A 337 0.74 -18.83 -2.83
C ALA A 337 1.40 -18.23 -1.58
N GLY A 338 0.61 -17.79 -0.59
CA GLY A 338 1.06 -17.26 0.70
C GLY A 338 0.79 -15.78 0.93
N ALA A 339 0.00 -15.11 0.07
CA ALA A 339 -0.33 -13.70 0.28
C ALA A 339 -1.37 -13.52 1.40
N THR A 340 -1.05 -12.63 2.34
CA THR A 340 -1.96 -12.18 3.40
C THR A 340 -2.93 -11.10 2.90
N LEU A 341 -2.45 -10.27 1.97
CA LEU A 341 -3.17 -9.17 1.32
C LEU A 341 -2.83 -9.17 -0.18
N VAL A 342 -3.70 -8.58 -1.01
CA VAL A 342 -3.48 -8.49 -2.46
C VAL A 342 -3.73 -7.09 -3.01
N GLN A 343 -2.87 -6.61 -3.90
CA GLN A 343 -2.95 -5.27 -4.48
C GLN A 343 -3.45 -5.27 -5.92
N LEU A 344 -4.33 -4.31 -6.22
CA LEU A 344 -4.87 -4.03 -7.54
C LEU A 344 -4.24 -2.76 -8.13
N TYR A 345 -4.07 -2.77 -9.45
CA TYR A 345 -3.76 -1.58 -10.25
C TYR A 345 -4.38 -1.72 -11.63
N THR A 346 -3.83 -2.61 -12.46
CA THR A 346 -4.11 -2.67 -13.90
C THR A 346 -5.59 -2.92 -14.17
N SER A 347 -6.24 -3.79 -13.40
CA SER A 347 -7.68 -4.05 -13.52
C SER A 347 -8.55 -2.79 -13.35
N LEU A 348 -8.20 -1.86 -12.46
CA LEU A 348 -8.91 -0.59 -12.30
C LEU A 348 -8.86 0.28 -13.56
N SER A 349 -7.74 0.22 -14.30
CA SER A 349 -7.57 1.02 -15.52
C SER A 349 -8.48 0.57 -16.66
N TYR A 350 -8.87 -0.70 -16.68
CA TYR A 350 -9.79 -1.27 -17.67
C TYR A 350 -11.24 -1.26 -17.16
N ASP A 351 -11.46 -1.88 -16.00
CA ASP A 351 -12.78 -2.20 -15.50
C ASP A 351 -13.38 -1.08 -14.63
N GLY A 352 -12.54 -0.14 -14.15
CA GLY A 352 -12.97 1.06 -13.44
C GLY A 352 -13.26 0.87 -11.96
N ALA A 353 -13.94 1.87 -11.39
CA ALA A 353 -14.11 2.06 -9.95
C ALA A 353 -14.92 0.95 -9.25
N GLY A 354 -15.82 0.25 -9.97
CA GLY A 354 -16.63 -0.83 -9.40
C GLY A 354 -15.88 -2.15 -9.17
N LYS A 355 -14.69 -2.30 -9.76
CA LYS A 355 -13.94 -3.57 -9.76
C LYS A 355 -13.61 -4.08 -8.35
N VAL A 356 -13.35 -3.17 -7.39
CA VAL A 356 -13.03 -3.55 -6.01
C VAL A 356 -14.22 -4.24 -5.34
N ARG A 357 -15.42 -3.68 -5.48
CA ARG A 357 -16.66 -4.27 -4.95
C ARG A 357 -16.96 -5.60 -5.62
N GLU A 358 -16.86 -5.65 -6.95
CA GLU A 358 -17.04 -6.87 -7.74
C GLU A 358 -16.16 -8.02 -7.23
N ILE A 359 -14.86 -7.78 -7.04
CA ILE A 359 -13.93 -8.79 -6.51
C ILE A 359 -14.31 -9.23 -5.10
N LYS A 360 -14.71 -8.30 -4.22
CA LYS A 360 -15.15 -8.66 -2.86
C LYS A 360 -16.40 -9.54 -2.87
N ASP A 361 -17.39 -9.19 -3.70
CA ASP A 361 -18.62 -9.97 -3.86
C ASP A 361 -18.35 -11.38 -4.39
N GLU A 362 -17.52 -11.50 -5.42
CA GLU A 362 -17.09 -12.78 -5.95
C GLU A 362 -16.32 -13.59 -4.90
N LEU A 363 -15.43 -12.95 -4.16
CA LEU A 363 -14.60 -13.61 -3.15
C LEU A 363 -15.44 -14.18 -2.02
N ILE A 364 -16.49 -13.48 -1.57
CA ILE A 364 -17.43 -13.99 -0.57
C ILE A 364 -18.13 -15.26 -1.07
N LYS A 365 -18.52 -15.29 -2.37
CA LYS A 365 -19.15 -16.47 -2.98
C LYS A 365 -18.20 -17.66 -3.05
N GLU A 366 -16.95 -17.41 -3.47
CA GLU A 366 -15.92 -18.45 -3.60
C GLU A 366 -15.48 -18.99 -2.23
N LEU A 367 -15.42 -18.13 -1.20
CA LEU A 367 -15.08 -18.53 0.16
C LEU A 367 -16.15 -19.44 0.80
N LYS A 368 -17.40 -19.42 0.34
CA LYS A 368 -18.51 -20.19 0.96
C LYS A 368 -18.55 -19.96 2.47
N ASP A 369 -18.32 -20.99 3.30
CA ASP A 369 -18.31 -20.89 4.77
C ASP A 369 -16.94 -20.57 5.37
N GLN A 370 -15.90 -20.49 4.53
CA GLN A 370 -14.52 -20.22 4.93
C GLN A 370 -14.30 -18.74 5.24
N LYS A 371 -13.31 -18.45 6.10
CA LYS A 371 -12.80 -17.09 6.31
C LYS A 371 -11.45 -16.92 5.63
N TRP A 372 -11.25 -15.76 5.02
CA TRP A 372 -10.00 -15.36 4.38
C TRP A 372 -8.79 -15.64 5.27
N ASN A 373 -8.84 -15.15 6.51
CA ASN A 373 -7.73 -15.17 7.44
C ASN A 373 -7.54 -16.49 8.21
N LEU A 374 -8.48 -17.43 8.19
CA LEU A 374 -8.36 -18.68 8.96
C LEU A 374 -8.04 -19.88 8.07
N GLU A 375 -8.43 -19.85 6.81
CA GLU A 375 -8.40 -21.05 5.96
C GLU A 375 -7.69 -20.85 4.61
N VAL A 376 -7.52 -19.60 4.16
CA VAL A 376 -6.94 -19.33 2.83
C VAL A 376 -5.60 -18.60 2.92
N ALA A 377 -5.48 -17.64 3.85
CA ALA A 377 -4.28 -16.83 4.05
C ALA A 377 -3.47 -17.20 5.32
N ARG A 378 -3.78 -18.31 6.01
CA ARG A 378 -3.06 -18.73 7.24
C ARG A 378 -2.64 -20.19 7.26
N THR A 379 -1.41 -20.38 7.75
CA THR A 379 -0.99 -21.46 8.66
C THR A 379 -1.29 -21.06 10.11
N LYS A 380 -1.73 -21.99 10.95
CA LYS A 380 -2.43 -21.73 12.23
C LYS A 380 -1.59 -21.03 13.33
N ASP A 381 -0.27 -20.95 13.21
CA ASP A 381 0.64 -20.54 14.30
C ASP A 381 1.79 -19.58 13.87
N ASP A 382 1.57 -18.69 12.89
CA ASP A 382 2.61 -17.74 12.47
C ASP A 382 2.73 -16.53 13.39
N VAL A 383 3.71 -16.61 14.32
CA VAL A 383 4.15 -15.55 15.25
C VAL A 383 4.31 -14.19 14.55
N THR A 384 4.72 -14.17 13.29
CA THR A 384 5.11 -12.98 12.54
C THR A 384 3.94 -12.21 11.94
N ILE A 385 2.82 -12.87 11.64
CA ILE A 385 1.55 -12.18 11.31
C ILE A 385 1.06 -11.45 12.55
N ASP A 386 1.21 -12.05 13.73
CA ASP A 386 0.85 -11.40 14.98
C ASP A 386 1.84 -10.28 15.35
N ASP A 387 3.14 -10.43 15.10
CA ASP A 387 4.12 -9.34 15.24
C ASP A 387 3.84 -8.18 14.26
N PHE A 388 3.52 -8.50 13.00
CA PHE A 388 3.13 -7.50 11.99
C PHE A 388 1.91 -6.72 12.45
N LYS A 389 0.90 -7.44 12.95
CA LYS A 389 -0.29 -6.81 13.56
C LYS A 389 0.07 -5.98 14.78
N GLN A 390 0.89 -6.48 15.68
CA GLN A 390 1.30 -5.75 16.88
C GLN A 390 2.01 -4.45 16.50
N ARG A 391 2.86 -4.45 15.47
CA ARG A 391 3.56 -3.26 15.00
C ARG A 391 2.62 -2.24 14.35
N ILE A 392 1.66 -2.67 13.53
CA ILE A 392 0.71 -1.76 12.87
C ILE A 392 -0.36 -1.25 13.82
N PHE A 393 -0.94 -2.13 14.63
CA PHE A 393 -2.13 -1.86 15.42
C PHE A 393 -1.86 -1.63 16.91
N GLN A 394 -0.59 -1.73 17.33
CA GLN A 394 -0.15 -1.55 18.72
C GLN A 394 -0.96 -2.34 19.73
N THR A 395 -1.22 -3.62 19.47
CA THR A 395 -1.78 -4.51 20.49
C THR A 395 -0.66 -5.02 21.39
N GLU A 396 -0.11 -4.17 22.24
CA GLU A 396 0.58 -4.63 23.45
C GLU A 396 -0.32 -4.35 24.65
N ASN A 397 -0.28 -5.27 25.63
CA ASN A 397 -1.04 -5.28 26.87
C ASN A 397 -1.14 -3.90 27.54
N ILE A 398 -2.16 -3.13 27.19
CA ILE A 398 -2.75 -2.16 28.12
C ILE A 398 -3.81 -2.95 28.88
N SER A 399 -3.37 -3.76 29.83
CA SER A 399 -4.14 -3.82 31.07
C SER A 399 -4.26 -2.37 31.55
N ASN A 400 -5.49 -1.92 31.77
CA ASN A 400 -5.86 -0.55 32.19
C ASN A 400 -5.92 0.52 31.09
N ARG A 401 -6.98 0.49 30.27
CA ARG A 401 -7.65 1.73 29.84
C ARG A 401 -9.17 1.52 29.76
N GLU A 402 -9.77 1.51 30.95
CA GLU A 402 -11.22 1.72 31.19
C GLU A 402 -11.71 3.14 30.83
N TYR A 403 -10.97 3.94 30.05
CA TYR A 403 -11.22 5.38 29.98
C TYR A 403 -12.18 5.87 28.88
N LEU A 404 -12.92 5.00 28.18
CA LEU A 404 -13.87 5.48 27.15
C LEU A 404 -15.25 4.81 27.09
N LEU A 405 -15.68 4.02 28.08
CA LEU A 405 -17.01 3.39 28.03
C LEU A 405 -17.88 3.42 29.28
N ASP A 406 -17.53 4.14 30.35
CA ASP A 406 -18.40 4.20 31.55
C ASP A 406 -18.90 5.60 31.93
N MET A 407 -19.37 6.36 30.94
CA MET A 407 -20.31 7.45 31.20
C MET A 407 -21.73 7.04 30.79
N LYS A 408 -22.30 6.07 31.54
CA LYS A 408 -23.75 6.02 31.72
C LYS A 408 -24.13 7.12 32.73
N PRO A 409 -25.09 8.00 32.43
CA PRO A 409 -25.57 8.96 33.42
C PRO A 409 -26.39 8.21 34.47
N GLY A 410 -25.79 7.98 35.64
CA GLY A 410 -26.52 7.67 36.86
C GLY A 410 -27.27 8.91 37.32
N LEU A 411 -28.55 9.00 36.99
CA LEU A 411 -29.49 9.87 37.67
C LEU A 411 -29.65 9.38 39.11
N ASN A 412 -29.07 10.10 40.05
CA ASN A 412 -29.60 10.24 41.41
C ASN A 412 -28.91 11.43 42.08
N THR A 413 -29.70 12.43 42.45
CA THR A 413 -29.97 12.71 43.87
C THR A 413 -31.06 13.76 43.97
N ASP A 414 -32.04 13.41 44.80
CA ASP A 414 -33.04 14.25 45.40
C ASP A 414 -32.45 15.45 46.16
N VAL A 415 -33.37 16.41 46.38
CA VAL A 415 -33.43 17.52 47.36
C VAL A 415 -33.20 18.92 46.79
#